data_AF-A0A7V0I8B7-F1
#
_entry.id   AF-A0A7V0I8B7-F1
#
_cell.length_a   1.000
_cell.length_b   1.000
_cell.length_c   1.000
_cell.angle_alpha   90.00
_cell.angle_beta   90.00
_cell.angle_gamma   90.00
#
_symmetry.space_group_name_H-M   'P 1'
#
loop_
_entity.id
_entity.type
_entity.pdbx_description
1 polymer ?
#
loop_
_entity_poly.entity_id
_entity_poly.type
_entity_poly.pdbx_seq_one_letter_code
_entity_poly.pdbx_strand_id
1 'polypeptide(L)'
;TETVAAMARLGGLSLAIAATVSVLVIACPCALGLATPTAITVGTGLAARRGILFRSGEAVQRLKDVRVVAFDKTGTLTRGQPRVVEVVPVPPHSADEVLAIAAAAERGSEHPLARAIVEAARERGLDPEAPRGFRAVRGKGVEAELARGVALVGSGRFLAERGVDLSPLRRELERLEGEAKTAVAVALDGRPVGAIAISDPPKDGATAAVRALKALGLEVVMITGDNRRTAAAIAAGLGIERVVADVLPGDKLREVERLREEVGPVAFVGDGINDAPALAAADVGIAIGTGTNIAIEAGDVTLVRGDLAGVVDAIRLSRAIFRVIVQNLFWAFFYNVVMVPLAVMGWMHPLLAEAAMATSSLTVVGNALRLRGWR
;
A
#
# COMPACT_ATOMS: atom_id res chain seq x y z
N THR A 1 -45.76 -20.17 27.80
CA THR A 1 -47.06 -20.85 27.62
C THR A 1 -48.21 -20.00 28.12
N GLU A 2 -48.10 -19.33 29.28
CA GLU A 2 -49.16 -18.46 29.80
C GLU A 2 -49.43 -17.21 28.94
N THR A 3 -48.42 -16.57 28.34
CA THR A 3 -48.58 -15.35 27.52
C THR A 3 -49.29 -15.58 26.18
N VAL A 4 -48.99 -16.69 25.51
CA VAL A 4 -49.68 -17.10 24.27
C VAL A 4 -51.10 -17.56 24.58
N ALA A 5 -51.30 -18.29 25.68
CA ALA A 5 -52.62 -18.67 26.18
C ALA A 5 -53.46 -17.45 26.61
N ALA A 6 -52.82 -16.39 27.12
CA ALA A 6 -53.48 -15.13 27.45
C ALA A 6 -53.94 -14.38 26.19
N MET A 7 -53.15 -14.36 25.11
CA MET A 7 -53.58 -13.80 23.83
C MET A 7 -54.75 -14.56 23.22
N ALA A 8 -54.74 -15.90 23.31
CA ALA A 8 -55.83 -16.74 22.81
C ALA A 8 -57.18 -16.53 23.56
N ARG A 9 -57.15 -15.89 24.73
CA ARG A 9 -58.34 -15.53 25.53
C ARG A 9 -58.87 -14.12 25.25
N LEU A 10 -58.20 -13.34 24.39
CA LEU A 10 -58.63 -11.99 24.01
C LEU A 10 -59.78 -12.03 23.00
N GLY A 11 -60.70 -11.06 23.09
CA GLY A 11 -61.69 -10.82 22.03
C GLY A 11 -61.05 -10.36 20.72
N GLY A 12 -61.75 -10.51 19.59
CA GLY A 12 -61.19 -10.30 18.24
C GLY A 12 -60.50 -8.93 18.02
N LEU A 13 -61.08 -7.84 18.53
CA LEU A 13 -60.48 -6.50 18.45
C LEU A 13 -59.20 -6.38 19.28
N SER A 14 -59.21 -6.90 20.52
CA SER A 14 -58.05 -6.88 21.41
C SER A 14 -56.90 -7.74 20.88
N LEU A 15 -57.21 -8.90 20.29
CA LEU A 15 -56.23 -9.75 19.63
C LEU A 15 -55.62 -9.04 18.41
N ALA A 16 -56.43 -8.40 17.58
CA ALA A 16 -55.95 -7.64 16.42
C ALA A 16 -55.01 -6.49 16.82
N ILE A 17 -55.34 -5.74 17.88
CA ILE A 17 -54.49 -4.68 18.40
C ILE A 17 -53.17 -5.27 18.94
N ALA A 18 -53.22 -6.34 19.73
CA ALA A 18 -52.03 -6.97 20.29
C ALA A 18 -51.10 -7.57 19.21
N ALA A 19 -51.67 -8.21 18.19
CA ALA A 19 -50.93 -8.71 17.03
C ALA A 19 -50.30 -7.55 16.23
N THR A 20 -51.04 -6.46 15.99
CA THR A 20 -50.53 -5.25 15.31
C THR A 20 -49.34 -4.65 16.05
N VAL A 21 -49.45 -4.47 17.38
CA VAL A 21 -48.33 -3.97 18.20
C VAL A 21 -47.14 -4.91 18.12
N SER A 22 -47.35 -6.23 18.20
CA SER A 22 -46.27 -7.22 18.12
C SER A 22 -45.54 -7.17 16.78
N VAL A 23 -46.28 -7.03 15.67
CA VAL A 23 -45.72 -6.87 14.32
C VAL A 23 -44.91 -5.58 14.23
N LEU A 24 -45.43 -4.46 14.73
CA LEU A 24 -44.71 -3.17 14.69
C LEU A 24 -43.41 -3.22 15.50
N VAL A 25 -43.44 -3.84 16.69
CA VAL A 25 -42.27 -3.99 17.56
C VAL A 25 -41.22 -4.88 16.88
N ILE A 26 -41.60 -6.06 16.38
CA ILE A 26 -40.65 -7.00 15.80
C ILE A 26 -40.16 -6.58 14.41
N ALA A 27 -40.88 -5.73 13.69
CA ALA A 27 -40.51 -5.33 12.33
C ALA A 27 -39.25 -4.47 12.28
N CYS A 28 -38.94 -3.69 13.32
CA CYS A 28 -37.78 -2.81 13.37
C CYS A 28 -36.53 -3.58 13.88
N PRO A 29 -35.52 -3.85 13.04
CA PRO A 29 -34.34 -4.60 13.47
C PRO A 29 -33.40 -3.70 14.30
N CYS A 30 -33.53 -3.69 15.63
CA CYS A 30 -32.70 -2.87 16.52
C CYS A 30 -31.19 -3.14 16.32
N ALA A 31 -30.82 -4.40 16.04
CA ALA A 31 -29.43 -4.82 15.86
C ALA A 31 -28.82 -4.36 14.52
N LEU A 32 -29.64 -3.93 13.54
CA LEU A 32 -29.16 -3.51 12.22
C LEU A 32 -28.20 -2.32 12.33
N GLY A 33 -28.52 -1.35 13.18
CA GLY A 33 -27.67 -0.17 13.43
C GLY A 33 -26.35 -0.52 14.13
N LEU A 34 -26.27 -1.68 14.79
CA LEU A 34 -25.06 -2.13 15.49
C LEU A 34 -24.21 -3.09 14.65
N ALA A 35 -24.81 -3.79 13.69
CA ALA A 35 -24.20 -4.88 12.93
C ALA A 35 -22.85 -4.49 12.30
N THR A 36 -22.85 -3.41 11.51
CA THR A 36 -21.68 -2.92 10.81
C THR A 36 -20.71 -2.14 11.72
N PRO A 37 -21.16 -1.12 12.47
CA PRO A 37 -20.25 -0.30 13.28
C PRO A 37 -19.52 -1.11 14.36
N THR A 38 -20.17 -2.11 14.96
CA THR A 38 -19.55 -2.92 16.01
C THR A 38 -18.46 -3.83 15.44
N ALA A 39 -18.72 -4.46 14.30
CA ALA A 39 -17.71 -5.29 13.61
C ALA A 39 -16.50 -4.46 13.17
N ILE A 40 -16.74 -3.26 12.62
CA ILE A 40 -15.67 -2.33 12.22
C ILE A 40 -14.88 -1.90 13.45
N THR A 41 -15.51 -1.39 14.50
CA THR A 41 -14.81 -0.90 15.70
C THR A 41 -13.98 -1.99 16.39
N VAL A 42 -14.51 -3.21 16.52
CA VAL A 42 -13.75 -4.33 17.10
C VAL A 42 -12.61 -4.75 16.17
N GLY A 43 -12.86 -4.81 14.87
CA GLY A 43 -11.89 -5.20 13.84
C GLY A 43 -10.73 -4.22 13.71
N THR A 44 -11.00 -2.92 13.57
CA THR A 44 -9.98 -1.87 13.49
C THR A 44 -9.23 -1.73 14.81
N GLY A 45 -9.89 -1.91 15.95
CA GLY A 45 -9.24 -1.97 17.25
C GLY A 45 -8.26 -3.14 17.37
N LEU A 46 -8.56 -4.30 16.77
CA LEU A 46 -7.60 -5.40 16.65
C LEU A 46 -6.46 -5.07 15.68
N ALA A 47 -6.79 -4.50 14.52
CA ALA A 47 -5.81 -4.08 13.51
C ALA A 47 -4.76 -3.13 14.13
N ALA A 48 -5.22 -2.14 14.88
CA ALA A 48 -4.37 -1.15 15.53
C ALA A 48 -3.38 -1.79 16.52
N ARG A 49 -3.81 -2.80 17.31
CA ARG A 49 -2.91 -3.57 18.18
C ARG A 49 -1.83 -4.33 17.42
N ARG A 50 -2.04 -4.61 16.14
CA ARG A 50 -1.06 -5.23 15.23
C ARG A 50 -0.28 -4.22 14.40
N GLY A 51 -0.48 -2.92 14.62
CA GLY A 51 0.19 -1.86 13.89
C GLY A 51 -0.41 -1.55 12.52
N ILE A 52 -1.67 -1.95 12.28
CA ILE A 52 -2.42 -1.66 11.05
C ILE A 52 -3.52 -0.66 11.39
N LEU A 53 -3.41 0.57 10.91
CA LEU A 53 -4.35 1.64 11.20
C LEU A 53 -5.24 1.90 10.00
N PHE A 54 -6.53 1.57 10.12
CA PHE A 54 -7.54 1.93 9.14
C PHE A 54 -8.10 3.32 9.48
N ARG A 55 -8.09 4.26 8.52
CA ARG A 55 -8.65 5.60 8.75
C ARG A 55 -10.17 5.68 8.68
N SER A 56 -10.79 4.79 7.90
CA SER A 56 -12.24 4.76 7.74
C SER A 56 -12.76 3.32 7.69
N GLY A 57 -14.03 3.15 8.07
CA GLY A 57 -14.73 1.89 7.85
C GLY A 57 -14.93 1.55 6.37
N GLU A 58 -14.86 2.56 5.50
CA GLU A 58 -14.89 2.38 4.05
C GLU A 58 -13.61 1.74 3.53
N ALA A 59 -12.43 2.15 4.03
CA ALA A 59 -11.16 1.52 3.69
C ALA A 59 -11.17 0.03 4.03
N VAL A 60 -11.72 -0.35 5.19
CA VAL A 60 -11.91 -1.77 5.57
C VAL A 60 -12.77 -2.50 4.56
N GLN A 61 -13.85 -1.89 4.08
CA GLN A 61 -14.77 -2.53 3.15
C GLN A 61 -14.21 -2.63 1.73
N ARG A 62 -13.55 -1.58 1.22
CA ARG A 62 -12.92 -1.58 -0.11
C ARG A 62 -11.73 -2.55 -0.18
N LEU A 63 -10.93 -2.64 0.88
CA LEU A 63 -9.73 -3.47 0.90
C LEU A 63 -10.02 -4.97 0.68
N LYS A 64 -11.22 -5.45 1.00
CA LYS A 64 -11.58 -6.87 0.78
C LYS A 64 -11.73 -7.21 -0.70
N ASP A 65 -12.10 -6.21 -1.51
CA ASP A 65 -12.51 -6.34 -2.91
C ASP A 65 -11.35 -6.12 -3.88
N VAL A 66 -10.20 -5.65 -3.38
CA VAL A 66 -9.00 -5.45 -4.19
C VAL A 66 -8.62 -6.73 -4.93
N ARG A 67 -8.15 -6.53 -6.16
CA ARG A 67 -7.69 -7.58 -7.07
C ARG A 67 -6.20 -7.47 -7.33
N VAL A 68 -5.68 -6.24 -7.30
CA VAL A 68 -4.26 -5.94 -7.53
C VAL A 68 -3.66 -5.29 -6.30
N VAL A 69 -2.44 -5.69 -5.96
CA VAL A 69 -1.57 -4.96 -5.04
C VAL A 69 -0.38 -4.42 -5.84
N ALA A 70 -0.38 -3.11 -6.05
CA ALA A 70 0.69 -2.39 -6.73
C ALA A 70 1.66 -1.82 -5.69
N PHE A 71 2.91 -2.25 -5.70
CA PHE A 71 3.94 -1.77 -4.81
C PHE A 71 4.82 -0.74 -5.49
N ASP A 72 5.11 0.36 -4.79
CA ASP A 72 6.32 1.12 -5.08
C ASP A 72 7.56 0.28 -4.75
N LYS A 73 8.65 0.52 -5.47
CA LYS A 73 9.92 -0.17 -5.20
C LYS A 73 10.64 0.43 -3.98
N THR A 74 10.98 1.71 -4.06
CA THR A 74 11.99 2.34 -3.19
C THR A 74 11.40 2.60 -1.81
N GLY A 75 12.04 2.09 -0.75
CA GLY A 75 11.55 2.26 0.64
C GLY A 75 10.32 1.43 0.99
N THR A 76 9.67 0.82 0.00
CA THR A 76 8.51 -0.05 0.17
C THR A 76 8.90 -1.52 0.08
N LEU A 77 9.23 -2.03 -1.12
CA LEU A 77 9.78 -3.37 -1.31
C LEU A 77 11.24 -3.47 -0.90
N THR A 78 11.98 -2.37 -1.01
CA THR A 78 13.39 -2.25 -0.62
C THR A 78 13.55 -1.53 0.71
N ARG A 79 14.73 -1.61 1.31
CA ARG A 79 15.00 -0.99 2.61
C ARG A 79 14.97 0.54 2.58
N GLY A 80 15.04 1.16 1.39
CA GLY A 80 15.07 2.61 1.24
C GLY A 80 16.40 3.21 1.70
N GLN A 81 17.44 2.38 1.78
CA GLN A 81 18.79 2.75 2.20
C GLN A 81 19.76 2.42 1.06
N PRO A 82 19.70 3.17 -0.06
CA PRO A 82 20.59 2.94 -1.19
C PRO A 82 22.04 3.12 -0.78
N ARG A 83 22.91 2.24 -1.28
CA ARG A 83 24.37 2.33 -1.09
C ARG A 83 25.10 2.14 -2.41
N VAL A 84 26.16 2.89 -2.61
CA VAL A 84 27.09 2.63 -3.73
C VAL A 84 27.80 1.30 -3.46
N VAL A 85 27.64 0.35 -4.37
CA VAL A 85 28.26 -0.98 -4.28
C VAL A 85 29.41 -1.15 -5.25
N GLU A 86 29.44 -0.35 -6.32
CA GLU A 86 30.43 -0.48 -7.38
C GLU A 86 30.59 0.84 -8.12
N VAL A 87 31.81 1.15 -8.56
CA VAL A 87 32.10 2.31 -9.41
C VAL A 87 32.92 1.80 -10.59
N VAL A 88 32.43 2.04 -11.79
CA VAL A 88 33.00 1.57 -13.05
C VAL A 88 33.55 2.78 -13.81
N PRO A 89 34.87 3.01 -13.82
CA PRO A 89 35.44 4.12 -14.54
C PRO A 89 35.63 3.83 -16.03
N VAL A 90 35.59 4.89 -16.85
CA VAL A 90 36.05 4.86 -18.24
C VAL A 90 37.49 5.39 -18.27
N PRO A 91 38.46 4.63 -18.81
CA PRO A 91 39.83 5.12 -18.95
C PRO A 91 39.90 6.45 -19.71
N PRO A 92 40.73 7.41 -19.27
CA PRO A 92 41.78 7.29 -18.25
C PRO A 92 41.34 7.55 -16.80
N HIS A 93 40.05 7.72 -16.54
CA HIS A 93 39.57 8.10 -15.21
C HIS A 93 39.74 6.97 -14.18
N SER A 94 39.93 7.35 -12.92
CA SER A 94 39.89 6.40 -11.80
C SER A 94 38.49 6.31 -11.19
N ALA A 95 38.23 5.24 -10.43
CA ALA A 95 36.96 5.08 -9.73
C ALA A 95 36.70 6.23 -8.74
N ASP A 96 37.74 6.72 -8.06
CA ASP A 96 37.62 7.81 -7.10
C ASP A 96 37.38 9.16 -7.79
N GLU A 97 37.94 9.38 -8.98
CA GLU A 97 37.62 10.56 -9.79
C GLU A 97 36.15 10.57 -10.23
N VAL A 98 35.63 9.44 -10.70
CA VAL A 98 34.23 9.30 -11.10
C VAL A 98 33.31 9.57 -9.91
N LEU A 99 33.62 8.98 -8.76
CA LEU A 99 32.84 9.18 -7.53
C LEU A 99 32.90 10.63 -7.04
N ALA A 100 34.07 11.27 -7.10
CA ALA A 100 34.23 12.67 -6.72
C ALA A 100 33.42 13.62 -7.63
N ILE A 101 33.45 13.41 -8.95
CA ILE A 101 32.67 14.19 -9.91
C ILE A 101 31.17 14.02 -9.64
N ALA A 102 30.72 12.79 -9.46
CA ALA A 102 29.32 12.51 -9.21
C ALA A 102 28.84 13.10 -7.87
N ALA A 103 29.62 12.94 -6.81
CA ALA A 103 29.29 13.48 -5.48
C ALA A 103 29.26 15.01 -5.48
N ALA A 104 30.16 15.68 -6.19
CA ALA A 104 30.14 17.13 -6.34
C ALA A 104 28.88 17.61 -7.07
N ALA A 105 28.49 16.93 -8.15
CA ALA A 105 27.27 17.25 -8.89
C ALA A 105 25.98 17.00 -8.07
N GLU A 106 25.96 15.93 -7.28
CA GLU A 106 24.80 15.50 -6.48
C GLU A 106 24.68 16.20 -5.13
N ARG A 107 25.68 17.01 -4.72
CA ARG A 107 25.69 17.70 -3.42
C ARG A 107 24.49 18.65 -3.21
N GLY A 108 23.91 19.17 -4.29
CA GLY A 108 22.71 20.03 -4.27
C GLY A 108 21.37 19.27 -4.30
N SER A 109 21.39 17.94 -4.38
CA SER A 109 20.22 17.09 -4.55
C SER A 109 19.78 16.47 -3.23
N GLU A 110 18.49 16.52 -2.93
CA GLU A 110 17.91 15.86 -1.76
C GLU A 110 17.56 14.38 -2.00
N HIS A 111 17.78 13.88 -3.22
CA HIS A 111 17.38 12.55 -3.63
C HIS A 111 18.13 11.45 -2.84
N PRO A 112 17.49 10.35 -2.41
CA PRO A 112 18.16 9.28 -1.67
C PRO A 112 19.41 8.71 -2.38
N LEU A 113 19.34 8.53 -3.71
CA LEU A 113 20.49 8.10 -4.52
C LEU A 113 21.65 9.11 -4.50
N ALA A 114 21.33 10.41 -4.51
CA ALA A 114 22.32 11.47 -4.43
C ALA A 114 23.07 11.43 -3.09
N ARG A 115 22.31 11.27 -1.99
CA ARG A 115 22.88 11.11 -0.65
C ARG A 115 23.81 9.90 -0.58
N ALA A 116 23.42 8.76 -1.14
CA ALA A 116 24.25 7.56 -1.19
C ALA A 116 25.59 7.78 -1.92
N ILE A 117 25.59 8.55 -3.03
CA ILE A 117 26.80 8.91 -3.77
C ILE A 117 27.69 9.83 -2.93
N VAL A 118 27.11 10.87 -2.30
CA VAL A 118 27.84 11.84 -1.47
C VAL A 118 28.42 11.18 -0.22
N GLU A 119 27.68 10.28 0.42
CA GLU A 119 28.15 9.50 1.58
C GLU A 119 29.29 8.57 1.18
N ALA A 120 29.16 7.84 0.07
CA ALA A 120 30.22 6.96 -0.41
C ALA A 120 31.53 7.73 -0.73
N ALA A 121 31.44 8.94 -1.26
CA ALA A 121 32.60 9.80 -1.50
C ALA A 121 33.28 10.19 -0.18
N ARG A 122 32.49 10.61 0.82
CA ARG A 122 32.99 10.99 2.16
C ARG A 122 33.64 9.81 2.89
N GLU A 123 33.06 8.62 2.80
CA GLU A 123 33.62 7.39 3.38
C GLU A 123 35.00 7.05 2.80
N ARG A 124 35.27 7.43 1.54
CA ARG A 124 36.59 7.30 0.89
C ARG A 124 37.52 8.49 1.13
N GLY A 125 37.14 9.45 1.97
CA GLY A 125 37.94 10.64 2.26
C GLY A 125 38.00 11.65 1.10
N LEU A 126 37.07 11.56 0.14
CA LEU A 126 36.93 12.55 -0.93
C LEU A 126 36.05 13.70 -0.41
N ASP A 127 36.50 14.95 -0.57
CA ASP A 127 35.71 16.13 -0.22
C ASP A 127 35.06 16.74 -1.49
N PRO A 128 33.78 16.45 -1.76
CA PRO A 128 33.11 16.94 -2.96
C PRO A 128 32.86 18.46 -2.87
N GLU A 129 33.48 19.20 -3.79
CA GLU A 129 33.26 20.64 -3.95
C GLU A 129 31.78 20.96 -4.17
N ALA A 130 31.34 22.14 -3.72
CA ALA A 130 29.98 22.60 -4.00
C ALA A 130 29.88 23.05 -5.46
N PRO A 131 28.82 22.64 -6.20
CA PRO A 131 28.64 23.06 -7.57
C PRO A 131 28.31 24.56 -7.64
N ARG A 132 28.85 25.26 -8.64
CA ARG A 132 28.60 26.69 -8.89
C ARG A 132 27.20 26.93 -9.46
N GLY A 133 26.73 25.98 -10.26
CA GLY A 133 25.39 25.93 -10.83
C GLY A 133 24.83 24.52 -10.70
N PHE A 134 23.55 24.40 -10.38
CA PHE A 134 22.88 23.11 -10.20
C PHE A 134 21.50 23.13 -10.84
N ARG A 135 21.20 22.10 -11.62
CA ARG A 135 19.90 21.90 -12.25
C ARG A 135 19.47 20.44 -12.15
N ALA A 136 18.44 20.19 -11.35
CA ALA A 136 17.80 18.87 -11.28
C ALA A 136 16.73 18.73 -12.37
N VAL A 137 16.79 17.63 -13.12
CA VAL A 137 15.74 17.21 -14.07
C VAL A 137 15.00 16.04 -13.44
N ARG A 138 13.77 16.29 -12.98
CA ARG A 138 12.96 15.31 -12.25
C ARG A 138 12.87 13.97 -12.99
N GLY A 139 13.18 12.89 -12.27
CA GLY A 139 13.13 11.51 -12.78
C GLY A 139 14.18 11.16 -13.85
N LYS A 140 15.15 12.03 -14.11
CA LYS A 140 16.19 11.81 -15.13
C LYS A 140 17.61 11.88 -14.59
N GLY A 141 17.94 12.94 -13.86
CA GLY A 141 19.30 13.19 -13.36
C GLY A 141 19.53 14.65 -12.96
N VAL A 142 20.79 14.99 -12.73
CA VAL A 142 21.27 16.34 -12.39
C VAL A 142 22.34 16.80 -13.37
N GLU A 143 22.39 18.11 -13.57
CA GLU A 143 23.41 18.83 -14.31
C GLU A 143 24.04 19.85 -13.35
N ALA A 144 25.37 19.87 -13.28
CA ALA A 144 26.10 20.72 -12.34
C ALA A 144 27.34 21.34 -12.97
N GLU A 145 27.57 22.62 -12.69
CA GLU A 145 28.80 23.32 -13.06
C GLU A 145 29.83 23.17 -11.94
N LEU A 146 30.90 22.43 -12.20
CA LEU A 146 32.01 22.21 -11.28
C LEU A 146 33.20 23.09 -11.69
N ALA A 147 34.19 23.26 -10.79
CA ALA A 147 35.44 23.97 -11.13
C ALA A 147 36.18 23.33 -12.32
N ARG A 148 35.95 22.04 -12.53
CA ARG A 148 36.58 21.18 -13.54
C ARG A 148 35.74 20.93 -14.79
N GLY A 149 34.57 21.56 -14.94
CA GLY A 149 33.70 21.41 -16.11
C GLY A 149 32.23 21.18 -15.78
N VAL A 150 31.42 20.93 -16.81
CA VAL A 150 29.98 20.64 -16.67
C VAL A 150 29.80 19.14 -16.48
N ALA A 151 29.30 18.74 -15.30
CA ALA A 151 29.01 17.37 -14.96
C ALA A 151 27.53 17.02 -15.20
N LEU A 152 27.29 15.86 -15.79
CA LEU A 152 25.97 15.24 -15.93
C LEU A 152 25.95 13.92 -15.16
N VAL A 153 24.98 13.75 -14.28
CA VAL A 153 24.81 12.52 -13.47
C VAL A 153 23.36 12.08 -13.58
N GLY A 154 23.12 10.83 -13.96
CA GLY A 154 21.74 10.32 -14.02
C GLY A 154 21.58 9.05 -14.82
N SER A 155 20.36 8.82 -15.32
CA SER A 155 20.07 7.68 -16.19
C SER A 155 20.85 7.75 -17.51
N GLY A 156 21.16 6.59 -18.11
CA GLY A 156 21.80 6.55 -19.42
C GLY A 156 20.99 7.28 -20.50
N ARG A 157 19.66 7.22 -20.43
CA ARG A 157 18.77 7.97 -21.33
C ARG A 157 18.97 9.49 -21.20
N PHE A 158 19.08 10.00 -19.98
CA PHE A 158 19.30 11.43 -19.74
C PHE A 158 20.61 11.92 -20.36
N LEU A 159 21.70 11.18 -20.18
CA LEU A 159 23.00 11.54 -20.76
C LEU A 159 22.97 11.45 -22.29
N ALA A 160 22.32 10.44 -22.86
CA ALA A 160 22.15 10.32 -24.31
C ALA A 160 21.32 11.47 -24.89
N GLU A 161 20.24 11.91 -24.21
CA GLU A 161 19.44 13.09 -24.61
C GLU A 161 20.25 14.39 -24.57
N ARG A 162 21.32 14.46 -23.76
CA ARG A 162 22.28 15.57 -23.71
C ARG A 162 23.46 15.41 -24.68
N GLY A 163 23.43 14.40 -25.55
CA GLY A 163 24.43 14.19 -26.59
C GLY A 163 25.69 13.45 -26.13
N VAL A 164 25.69 12.82 -24.96
CA VAL A 164 26.81 12.00 -24.48
C VAL A 164 26.80 10.63 -25.15
N ASP A 165 27.91 10.23 -25.77
CA ASP A 165 28.07 8.86 -26.30
C ASP A 165 28.35 7.87 -25.17
N LEU A 166 27.37 7.03 -24.84
CA LEU A 166 27.48 6.00 -23.80
C LEU A 166 27.99 4.65 -24.33
N SER A 167 28.42 4.55 -25.58
CA SER A 167 28.96 3.31 -26.15
C SER A 167 30.08 2.67 -25.30
N PRO A 168 31.02 3.43 -24.68
CA PRO A 168 32.05 2.86 -23.80
C PRO A 168 31.49 2.21 -22.52
N LEU A 169 30.35 2.67 -22.02
CA LEU A 169 29.73 2.22 -20.77
C LEU A 169 28.62 1.20 -20.98
N ARG A 170 28.17 0.98 -22.21
CA ARG A 170 26.96 0.19 -22.51
C ARG A 170 26.99 -1.19 -21.88
N ARG A 171 28.07 -1.95 -22.05
CA ARG A 171 28.19 -3.32 -21.51
C ARG A 171 28.13 -3.34 -19.98
N GLU A 172 28.80 -2.39 -19.33
CA GLU A 172 28.85 -2.33 -17.88
C GLU A 172 27.53 -1.85 -17.29
N LEU A 173 26.89 -0.85 -17.90
CA LEU A 173 25.53 -0.44 -17.52
C LEU A 173 24.57 -1.63 -17.62
N GLU A 174 24.59 -2.37 -18.74
CA GLU A 174 23.75 -3.55 -18.95
C GLU A 174 23.99 -4.65 -17.91
N ARG A 175 25.26 -4.91 -17.57
CA ARG A 175 25.64 -5.88 -16.54
C ARG A 175 25.11 -5.46 -15.16
N LEU A 176 25.39 -4.22 -14.75
CA LEU A 176 24.97 -3.69 -13.45
C LEU A 176 23.44 -3.72 -13.31
N GLU A 177 22.72 -3.29 -14.35
CA GLU A 177 21.26 -3.33 -14.37
C GLU A 177 20.71 -4.77 -14.31
N GLY A 178 21.35 -5.72 -15.00
CA GLY A 178 21.02 -7.14 -14.95
C GLY A 178 21.24 -7.77 -13.58
N GLU A 179 22.18 -7.24 -12.79
CA GLU A 179 22.45 -7.62 -11.41
C GLU A 179 21.51 -6.93 -10.39
N ALA A 180 20.37 -6.38 -10.84
CA ALA A 180 19.41 -5.67 -10.00
C ALA A 180 19.97 -4.41 -9.31
N LYS A 181 21.03 -3.81 -9.86
CA LYS A 181 21.59 -2.54 -9.38
C LYS A 181 21.02 -1.37 -10.18
N THR A 182 20.79 -0.24 -9.53
CA THR A 182 20.49 1.03 -10.20
C THR A 182 21.80 1.61 -10.72
N ALA A 183 21.97 1.63 -12.04
CA ALA A 183 23.16 2.17 -12.68
C ALA A 183 22.99 3.66 -13.02
N VAL A 184 23.86 4.50 -12.47
CA VAL A 184 23.91 5.95 -12.70
C VAL A 184 25.12 6.26 -13.55
N ALA A 185 24.91 6.80 -14.74
CA ALA A 185 25.99 7.21 -15.63
C ALA A 185 26.48 8.61 -15.28
N VAL A 186 27.78 8.83 -15.44
CA VAL A 186 28.47 10.08 -15.12
C VAL A 186 29.22 10.57 -16.35
N ALA A 187 29.07 11.84 -16.69
CA ALA A 187 29.78 12.50 -17.76
C ALA A 187 30.34 13.85 -17.33
N LEU A 188 31.44 14.27 -17.95
CA LEU A 188 32.08 15.57 -17.76
C LEU A 188 32.37 16.17 -19.14
N ASP A 189 31.96 17.42 -19.35
CA ASP A 189 32.12 18.16 -20.61
C ASP A 189 31.68 17.36 -21.84
N GLY A 190 30.53 16.68 -21.72
CA GLY A 190 29.92 15.90 -22.80
C GLY A 190 30.55 14.52 -23.04
N ARG A 191 31.55 14.10 -22.25
CA ARG A 191 32.21 12.79 -22.39
C ARG A 191 31.86 11.86 -21.22
N PRO A 192 31.58 10.57 -21.46
CA PRO A 192 31.35 9.62 -20.37
C PRO A 192 32.63 9.43 -19.55
N VAL A 193 32.54 9.58 -18.23
CA VAL A 193 33.68 9.34 -17.32
C VAL A 193 33.54 8.03 -16.55
N GLY A 194 32.32 7.53 -16.35
CA GLY A 194 32.08 6.31 -15.60
C GLY A 194 30.61 6.04 -15.32
N ALA A 195 30.36 4.95 -14.60
CA ALA A 195 29.06 4.62 -14.04
C ALA A 195 29.20 4.24 -12.56
N ILE A 196 28.16 4.53 -11.78
CA ILE A 196 28.06 4.19 -10.36
C ILE A 196 26.89 3.23 -10.20
N ALA A 197 27.14 2.08 -9.59
CA ALA A 197 26.10 1.13 -9.26
C ALA A 197 25.64 1.34 -7.83
N ILE A 198 24.35 1.58 -7.67
CA ILE A 198 23.70 1.77 -6.39
C ILE A 198 22.78 0.57 -6.15
N SER A 199 22.87 -0.03 -4.98
CA SER A 199 21.99 -1.12 -4.57
C SER A 199 21.12 -0.66 -3.41
N ASP A 200 19.83 -0.97 -3.50
CA ASP A 200 18.89 -0.88 -2.39
C ASP A 200 18.25 -2.26 -2.23
N PRO A 201 18.76 -3.11 -1.30
CA PRO A 201 18.32 -4.48 -1.22
C PRO A 201 16.85 -4.58 -0.81
N PRO A 202 16.13 -5.63 -1.25
CA PRO A 202 14.78 -5.91 -0.77
C PRO A 202 14.71 -6.01 0.76
N LYS A 203 13.55 -5.64 1.33
CA LYS A 203 13.27 -5.85 2.76
C LYS A 203 13.20 -7.34 3.09
N ASP A 204 13.58 -7.66 4.31
CA ASP A 204 13.41 -9.00 4.84
C ASP A 204 11.91 -9.34 4.86
N GLY A 205 11.54 -10.50 4.31
CA GLY A 205 10.14 -10.92 4.18
C GLY A 205 9.39 -10.40 2.95
N ALA A 206 9.98 -9.56 2.09
CA ALA A 206 9.34 -9.09 0.86
C ALA A 206 8.86 -10.24 -0.04
N THR A 207 9.74 -11.21 -0.32
CA THR A 207 9.39 -12.42 -1.10
C THR A 207 8.26 -13.24 -0.44
N ALA A 208 8.26 -13.34 0.89
CA ALA A 208 7.21 -14.05 1.62
C ALA A 208 5.86 -13.34 1.54
N ALA A 209 5.86 -12.00 1.63
CA ALA A 209 4.66 -11.18 1.48
C ALA A 209 4.09 -11.29 0.06
N VAL A 210 4.92 -11.15 -0.99
CA VAL A 210 4.50 -11.33 -2.39
C VAL A 210 3.85 -12.71 -2.60
N ARG A 211 4.49 -13.78 -2.10
CA ARG A 211 3.95 -15.14 -2.18
C ARG A 211 2.60 -15.27 -1.46
N ALA A 212 2.47 -14.68 -0.27
CA ALA A 212 1.23 -14.72 0.50
C ALA A 212 0.09 -13.95 -0.18
N LEU A 213 0.38 -12.82 -0.82
CA LEU A 213 -0.60 -12.06 -1.61
C LEU A 213 -1.06 -12.85 -2.83
N LYS A 214 -0.13 -13.47 -3.57
CA LYS A 214 -0.48 -14.37 -4.68
C LYS A 214 -1.35 -15.55 -4.22
N ALA A 215 -1.04 -16.14 -3.07
CA ALA A 215 -1.85 -17.22 -2.47
C ALA A 215 -3.27 -16.75 -2.05
N LEU A 216 -3.49 -15.44 -1.87
CA LEU A 216 -4.82 -14.86 -1.66
C LEU A 216 -5.60 -14.60 -2.96
N GLY A 217 -5.02 -14.99 -4.11
CA GLY A 217 -5.58 -14.79 -5.45
C GLY A 217 -5.41 -13.37 -5.98
N LEU A 218 -4.45 -12.61 -5.46
CA LEU A 218 -4.20 -11.23 -5.88
C LEU A 218 -3.07 -11.17 -6.90
N GLU A 219 -3.23 -10.31 -7.90
CA GLU A 219 -2.13 -9.94 -8.77
C GLU A 219 -1.20 -8.97 -8.03
N VAL A 220 0.10 -9.21 -8.12
CA VAL A 220 1.12 -8.36 -7.49
C VAL A 220 1.90 -7.67 -8.59
N VAL A 221 1.95 -6.34 -8.54
CA VAL A 221 2.61 -5.49 -9.54
C VAL A 221 3.65 -4.64 -8.85
N MET A 222 4.81 -4.45 -9.47
CA MET A 222 5.81 -3.48 -9.03
C MET A 222 5.83 -2.26 -9.96
N ILE A 223 5.74 -1.06 -9.39
CA ILE A 223 5.84 0.22 -10.10
C ILE A 223 7.12 0.91 -9.66
N THR A 224 7.96 1.34 -10.61
CA THR A 224 9.23 1.98 -10.30
C THR A 224 9.70 2.95 -11.39
N GLY A 225 10.50 3.94 -10.97
CA GLY A 225 11.23 4.83 -11.87
C GLY A 225 12.56 4.27 -12.36
N ASP A 226 12.99 3.12 -11.86
CA ASP A 226 14.17 2.43 -12.36
C ASP A 226 13.96 1.95 -13.80
N ASN A 227 15.06 1.72 -14.52
CA ASN A 227 15.02 1.15 -15.86
C ASN A 227 14.43 -0.27 -15.84
N ARG A 228 13.95 -0.70 -17.01
CA ARG A 228 13.34 -2.03 -17.20
C ARG A 228 14.21 -3.21 -16.75
N ARG A 229 15.53 -3.17 -16.97
CA ARG A 229 16.41 -4.31 -16.64
C ARG A 229 16.57 -4.46 -15.13
N THR A 230 16.87 -3.37 -14.44
CA THR A 230 16.96 -3.35 -12.97
C THR A 230 15.63 -3.75 -12.35
N ALA A 231 14.52 -3.18 -12.83
CA ALA A 231 13.18 -3.49 -12.33
C ALA A 231 12.82 -4.97 -12.55
N ALA A 232 13.10 -5.52 -13.74
CA ALA A 232 12.84 -6.94 -14.03
C ALA A 232 13.69 -7.87 -13.15
N ALA A 233 14.97 -7.54 -12.92
CA ALA A 233 15.85 -8.33 -12.07
C ALA A 233 15.37 -8.37 -10.61
N ILE A 234 14.97 -7.21 -10.05
CA ILE A 234 14.39 -7.14 -8.70
C ILE A 234 13.08 -7.93 -8.62
N ALA A 235 12.19 -7.74 -9.60
CA ALA A 235 10.90 -8.43 -9.65
C ALA A 235 11.06 -9.95 -9.73
N ALA A 236 11.98 -10.43 -10.57
CA ALA A 236 12.29 -11.85 -10.68
C ALA A 236 12.76 -12.43 -9.33
N GLY A 237 13.64 -11.73 -8.62
CA GLY A 237 14.09 -12.14 -7.28
C GLY A 237 12.96 -12.18 -6.22
N LEU A 238 11.93 -11.35 -6.39
CA LEU A 238 10.75 -11.31 -5.51
C LEU A 238 9.61 -12.24 -5.97
N GLY A 239 9.71 -12.82 -7.17
CA GLY A 239 8.64 -13.59 -7.80
C GLY A 239 7.45 -12.75 -8.25
N ILE A 240 7.69 -11.49 -8.66
CA ILE A 240 6.69 -10.57 -9.23
C ILE A 240 6.73 -10.72 -10.76
N GLU A 241 5.57 -10.96 -11.38
CA GLU A 241 5.48 -11.22 -12.82
C GLU A 241 5.30 -9.94 -13.64
N ARG A 242 4.50 -9.00 -13.11
CA ARG A 242 4.17 -7.76 -13.79
C ARG A 242 4.93 -6.59 -13.19
N VAL A 243 5.66 -5.88 -14.04
CA VAL A 243 6.51 -4.74 -13.67
C VAL A 243 6.23 -3.57 -14.58
N VAL A 244 6.03 -2.39 -13.99
CA VAL A 244 5.96 -1.12 -14.70
C VAL A 244 7.20 -0.31 -14.32
N ALA A 245 8.13 -0.19 -15.25
CA ALA A 245 9.41 0.49 -15.08
C ALA A 245 9.44 1.82 -15.85
N ASP A 246 10.49 2.62 -15.64
CA ASP A 246 10.66 3.95 -16.23
C ASP A 246 9.51 4.93 -15.89
N VAL A 247 8.85 4.74 -14.75
CA VAL A 247 7.70 5.56 -14.33
C VAL A 247 8.16 6.81 -13.59
N LEU A 248 7.83 7.97 -14.14
CA LEU A 248 8.06 9.24 -13.46
C LEU A 248 7.09 9.40 -12.27
N PRO A 249 7.46 10.13 -11.20
CA PRO A 249 6.59 10.32 -10.04
C PRO A 249 5.18 10.82 -10.37
N GLY A 250 5.03 11.71 -11.35
CA GLY A 250 3.73 12.24 -11.79
C GLY A 250 2.90 11.26 -12.63
N ASP A 251 3.50 10.22 -13.19
CA ASP A 251 2.82 9.24 -14.04
C ASP A 251 2.36 7.99 -13.27
N LYS A 252 2.79 7.81 -12.01
CA LYS A 252 2.34 6.68 -11.16
C LYS A 252 0.82 6.62 -11.02
N LEU A 253 0.15 7.78 -10.95
CA LEU A 253 -1.30 7.87 -10.89
C LEU A 253 -1.96 7.22 -12.11
N ARG A 254 -1.48 7.54 -13.32
CA ARG A 254 -2.00 6.97 -14.58
C ARG A 254 -1.82 5.46 -14.63
N GLU A 255 -0.70 4.98 -14.10
CA GLU A 255 -0.41 3.55 -14.02
C GLU A 255 -1.34 2.82 -13.05
N VAL A 256 -1.69 3.44 -11.92
CA VAL A 256 -2.71 2.93 -11.00
C VAL A 256 -4.09 2.90 -11.67
N GLU A 257 -4.49 3.95 -12.38
CA GLU A 257 -5.75 4.01 -13.11
C GLU A 257 -5.83 2.94 -14.20
N ARG A 258 -4.74 2.75 -14.97
CA ARG A 258 -4.66 1.69 -15.98
C ARG A 258 -4.81 0.30 -15.37
N LEU A 259 -4.15 0.02 -14.25
CA LEU A 259 -4.29 -1.26 -13.54
C LEU A 259 -5.73 -1.48 -13.05
N ARG A 260 -6.39 -0.41 -12.60
CA ARG A 260 -7.78 -0.46 -12.15
C ARG A 260 -8.73 -0.85 -13.26
N GLU A 261 -8.52 -0.31 -14.46
CA GLU A 261 -9.33 -0.62 -15.65
C GLU A 261 -9.07 -2.04 -16.19
N GLU A 262 -7.82 -2.48 -16.18
CA GLU A 262 -7.44 -3.78 -16.76
C GLU A 262 -7.78 -4.98 -15.86
N VAL A 263 -7.60 -4.85 -14.54
CA VAL A 263 -7.69 -6.00 -13.62
C VAL A 263 -8.79 -5.82 -12.57
N GLY A 264 -9.07 -4.59 -12.16
CA GLY A 264 -10.06 -4.24 -11.13
C GLY A 264 -9.45 -3.50 -9.94
N PRO A 265 -10.17 -3.41 -8.80
CA PRO A 265 -9.80 -2.50 -7.72
C PRO A 265 -8.36 -2.69 -7.21
N VAL A 266 -7.64 -1.58 -7.06
CA VAL A 266 -6.20 -1.55 -6.80
C VAL A 266 -5.92 -1.09 -5.37
N ALA A 267 -5.12 -1.88 -4.65
CA ALA A 267 -4.40 -1.41 -3.47
C ALA A 267 -3.01 -0.90 -3.91
N PHE A 268 -2.72 0.38 -3.72
CA PHE A 268 -1.38 0.92 -3.94
C PHE A 268 -0.62 0.98 -2.62
N VAL A 269 0.63 0.52 -2.61
CA VAL A 269 1.47 0.43 -1.41
C VAL A 269 2.72 1.28 -1.61
N GLY A 270 2.96 2.25 -0.73
CA GLY A 270 4.08 3.20 -0.87
C GLY A 270 4.55 3.78 0.46
N ASP A 271 5.62 4.57 0.44
CA ASP A 271 6.18 5.24 1.63
C ASP A 271 5.46 6.55 2.00
N GLY A 272 4.62 7.05 1.09
CA GLY A 272 3.78 8.23 1.26
C GLY A 272 4.48 9.59 1.10
N ILE A 273 5.80 9.64 0.89
CA ILE A 273 6.52 10.90 0.67
C ILE A 273 6.45 11.29 -0.80
N ASN A 274 6.81 10.35 -1.69
CA ASN A 274 6.83 10.60 -3.14
C ASN A 274 5.57 10.08 -3.84
N ASP A 275 4.79 9.26 -3.13
CA ASP A 275 3.70 8.48 -3.72
C ASP A 275 2.31 8.92 -3.28
N ALA A 276 2.20 10.04 -2.56
CA ALA A 276 0.91 10.55 -2.07
C ALA A 276 -0.17 10.65 -3.18
N PRO A 277 0.14 11.12 -4.42
CA PRO A 277 -0.86 11.12 -5.50
C PRO A 277 -1.33 9.73 -5.92
N ALA A 278 -0.43 8.74 -5.94
CA ALA A 278 -0.77 7.36 -6.32
C ALA A 278 -1.55 6.64 -5.20
N LEU A 279 -1.20 6.89 -3.93
CA LEU A 279 -1.95 6.42 -2.77
C LEU A 279 -3.38 6.93 -2.77
N ALA A 280 -3.58 8.22 -3.09
CA ALA A 280 -4.91 8.84 -3.12
C ALA A 280 -5.76 8.40 -4.33
N ALA A 281 -5.13 8.03 -5.45
CA ALA A 281 -5.83 7.60 -6.66
C ALA A 281 -6.26 6.12 -6.63
N ALA A 282 -5.62 5.31 -5.78
CA ALA A 282 -5.95 3.91 -5.61
C ALA A 282 -7.32 3.72 -4.93
N ASP A 283 -7.93 2.56 -5.10
CA ASP A 283 -9.17 2.21 -4.38
C ASP A 283 -8.91 2.10 -2.87
N VAL A 284 -7.71 1.66 -2.50
CA VAL A 284 -7.16 1.73 -1.14
C VAL A 284 -5.67 2.07 -1.19
N GLY A 285 -5.28 3.20 -0.62
CA GLY A 285 -3.88 3.55 -0.39
C GLY A 285 -3.33 2.93 0.90
N ILE A 286 -2.22 2.21 0.83
CA ILE A 286 -1.53 1.61 1.99
C ILE A 286 -0.16 2.27 2.17
N ALA A 287 -0.03 3.09 3.21
CA ALA A 287 1.24 3.72 3.56
C ALA A 287 2.07 2.79 4.46
N ILE A 288 3.35 2.59 4.13
CA ILE A 288 4.29 1.78 4.89
C ILE A 288 5.33 2.66 5.60
N GLY A 289 5.47 2.48 6.91
CA GLY A 289 6.64 2.94 7.67
C GLY A 289 6.37 4.08 8.64
N THR A 290 7.48 4.55 9.22
CA THR A 290 7.57 5.60 10.25
C THR A 290 7.58 7.02 9.66
N GLY A 291 7.04 7.19 8.44
CA GLY A 291 7.11 8.42 7.68
C GLY A 291 6.46 9.61 8.40
N THR A 292 6.93 10.81 8.07
CA THR A 292 6.42 12.10 8.53
C THR A 292 4.89 12.18 8.44
N ASN A 293 4.25 13.04 9.25
CA ASN A 293 2.77 13.16 9.34
C ASN A 293 2.05 13.16 7.97
N ILE A 294 2.70 13.66 6.92
CA ILE A 294 2.21 13.70 5.53
C ILE A 294 1.91 12.31 4.96
N ALA A 295 2.77 11.31 5.17
CA ALA A 295 2.57 9.94 4.68
C ALA A 295 1.41 9.24 5.42
N ILE A 296 1.30 9.48 6.73
CA ILE A 296 0.18 9.02 7.56
C ILE A 296 -1.14 9.68 7.10
N GLU A 297 -1.08 10.92 6.63
CA GLU A 297 -2.22 11.68 6.11
C GLU A 297 -2.59 11.34 4.65
N ALA A 298 -1.78 10.61 3.89
CA ALA A 298 -2.06 10.28 2.48
C ALA A 298 -2.72 8.92 2.21
N GLY A 299 -2.36 7.82 2.91
CA GLY A 299 -2.96 6.47 2.70
C GLY A 299 -4.16 6.08 3.60
N ASP A 300 -5.21 5.47 3.04
CA ASP A 300 -6.39 4.94 3.77
C ASP A 300 -6.04 3.96 4.91
N VAL A 301 -4.95 3.21 4.74
CA VAL A 301 -4.40 2.26 5.71
C VAL A 301 -2.93 2.58 5.96
N THR A 302 -2.52 2.60 7.23
CA THR A 302 -1.13 2.87 7.62
C THR A 302 -0.53 1.69 8.38
N LEU A 303 0.65 1.22 7.95
CA LEU A 303 1.41 0.17 8.61
C LEU A 303 2.55 0.77 9.45
N VAL A 304 2.35 0.81 10.76
CA VAL A 304 3.25 1.46 11.72
C VAL A 304 4.62 0.76 11.81
N ARG A 305 4.63 -0.57 11.65
CA ARG A 305 5.84 -1.39 11.80
C ARG A 305 6.71 -1.45 10.55
N GLY A 306 6.25 -0.86 9.44
CA GLY A 306 7.00 -0.82 8.17
C GLY A 306 7.18 -2.19 7.50
N ASP A 307 6.50 -3.23 7.98
CA ASP A 307 6.61 -4.60 7.49
C ASP A 307 5.60 -4.92 6.38
N LEU A 308 6.05 -5.65 5.36
CA LEU A 308 5.19 -6.04 4.24
C LEU A 308 4.18 -7.12 4.63
N ALA A 309 4.42 -7.84 5.74
CA ALA A 309 3.46 -8.76 6.33
C ALA A 309 2.17 -8.05 6.75
N GLY A 310 2.26 -6.80 7.20
CA GLY A 310 1.10 -5.98 7.55
C GLY A 310 0.14 -5.75 6.38
N VAL A 311 0.62 -5.70 5.13
CA VAL A 311 -0.24 -5.60 3.93
C VAL A 311 -1.12 -6.84 3.80
N VAL A 312 -0.51 -8.02 3.95
CA VAL A 312 -1.20 -9.32 3.87
C VAL A 312 -2.25 -9.41 4.99
N ASP A 313 -1.85 -9.07 6.21
CA ASP A 313 -2.74 -9.12 7.37
C ASP A 313 -3.88 -8.11 7.26
N ALA A 314 -3.64 -6.91 6.74
CA ALA A 314 -4.67 -5.91 6.52
C ALA A 314 -5.77 -6.43 5.57
N ILE A 315 -5.39 -7.07 4.47
CA ILE A 315 -6.33 -7.65 3.51
C ILE A 315 -7.10 -8.83 4.14
N ARG A 316 -6.40 -9.74 4.82
CA ARG A 316 -7.05 -10.89 5.48
C ARG A 316 -8.02 -10.43 6.57
N LEU A 317 -7.63 -9.44 7.36
CA LEU A 317 -8.46 -8.89 8.42
C LEU A 317 -9.67 -8.15 7.86
N SER A 318 -9.48 -7.36 6.79
CA SER A 318 -10.59 -6.73 6.05
C SER A 318 -11.63 -7.77 5.57
N ARG A 319 -11.19 -8.87 4.95
CA ARG A 319 -12.06 -9.99 4.55
C ARG A 319 -12.76 -10.64 5.76
N ALA A 320 -12.06 -10.79 6.90
CA ALA A 320 -12.63 -11.36 8.12
C ALA A 320 -13.68 -10.45 8.77
N ILE A 321 -13.41 -9.15 8.86
CA ILE A 321 -14.35 -8.14 9.36
C ILE A 321 -15.61 -8.13 8.50
N PHE A 322 -15.46 -8.13 7.18
CA PHE A 322 -16.62 -8.14 6.30
C PHE A 322 -17.47 -9.40 6.43
N ARG A 323 -16.85 -10.57 6.63
CA ARG A 323 -17.59 -11.81 6.90
C ARG A 323 -18.44 -11.69 8.16
N VAL A 324 -17.91 -11.05 9.21
CA VAL A 324 -18.65 -10.79 10.45
C VAL A 324 -19.77 -9.77 10.24
N ILE A 325 -19.56 -8.73 9.43
CA ILE A 325 -20.62 -7.78 9.03
C ILE A 325 -21.79 -8.54 8.39
N VAL A 326 -21.50 -9.39 7.39
CA VAL A 326 -22.54 -10.18 6.69
C VAL A 326 -23.26 -11.13 7.66
N GLN A 327 -22.54 -11.79 8.57
CA GLN A 327 -23.15 -12.61 9.61
C GLN A 327 -24.04 -11.79 10.54
N ASN A 328 -23.61 -10.60 10.94
CA ASN A 328 -24.37 -9.73 11.83
C ASN A 328 -25.65 -9.23 11.15
N LEU A 329 -25.59 -8.88 9.86
CA LEU A 329 -26.78 -8.53 9.07
C LEU A 329 -27.73 -9.72 8.96
N PHE A 330 -27.21 -10.91 8.69
CA PHE A 330 -28.01 -12.13 8.69
C PHE A 330 -28.74 -12.32 10.03
N TRP A 331 -28.03 -12.25 11.15
CA TRP A 331 -28.65 -12.38 12.47
C TRP A 331 -29.63 -11.25 12.77
N ALA A 332 -29.33 -10.01 12.38
CA ALA A 332 -30.22 -8.88 12.59
C ALA A 332 -31.58 -9.08 11.91
N PHE A 333 -31.63 -9.69 10.72
CA PHE A 333 -32.88 -9.96 10.01
C PHE A 333 -33.50 -11.34 10.32
N PHE A 334 -32.70 -12.33 10.74
CA PHE A 334 -33.17 -13.69 10.99
C PHE A 334 -34.31 -13.72 12.01
N TYR A 335 -34.17 -12.99 13.12
CA TYR A 335 -35.23 -12.90 14.14
C TYR A 335 -36.50 -12.29 13.55
N ASN A 336 -36.39 -11.19 12.81
CA ASN A 336 -37.54 -10.50 12.20
C ASN A 336 -38.28 -11.41 11.20
N VAL A 337 -37.54 -12.09 10.30
CA VAL A 337 -38.13 -12.97 9.27
C VAL A 337 -38.90 -14.13 9.90
N VAL A 338 -38.38 -14.72 10.97
CA VAL A 338 -39.06 -15.83 11.66
C VAL A 338 -40.25 -15.33 12.48
N MET A 339 -40.12 -14.16 13.12
CA MET A 339 -41.04 -13.72 14.15
C MET A 339 -42.19 -12.85 13.65
N VAL A 340 -42.05 -12.14 12.53
CA VAL A 340 -43.15 -11.39 11.89
C VAL A 340 -44.33 -12.32 11.53
N PRO A 341 -44.15 -13.48 10.87
CA PRO A 341 -45.26 -14.41 10.59
C PRO A 341 -45.95 -14.90 11.87
N LEU A 342 -45.18 -15.18 12.92
CA LEU A 342 -45.72 -15.60 14.21
C LEU A 342 -46.55 -14.49 14.88
N ALA A 343 -46.14 -13.24 14.74
CA ALA A 343 -46.88 -12.08 15.22
C ALA A 343 -48.17 -11.85 14.42
N VAL A 344 -48.14 -12.01 13.09
CA VAL A 344 -49.32 -11.92 12.23
C VAL A 344 -50.35 -12.99 12.58
N MET A 345 -49.93 -14.21 12.91
CA MET A 345 -50.82 -15.29 13.37
C MET A 345 -51.39 -15.06 14.77
N GLY A 346 -51.00 -13.98 15.46
CA GLY A 346 -51.42 -13.71 16.84
C GLY A 346 -50.78 -14.63 17.87
N TRP A 347 -49.71 -15.35 17.50
CA TRP A 347 -49.01 -16.29 18.38
C TRP A 347 -47.83 -15.67 19.12
N MET A 348 -47.59 -14.36 18.91
CA MET A 348 -46.50 -13.64 19.52
C MET A 348 -47.03 -12.52 20.42
N HIS A 349 -46.69 -12.62 21.71
CA HIS A 349 -46.92 -11.55 22.66
C HIS A 349 -45.84 -10.45 22.48
N PRO A 350 -46.17 -9.16 22.61
CA PRO A 350 -45.20 -8.07 22.42
C PRO A 350 -43.92 -8.21 23.25
N LEU A 351 -44.03 -8.72 24.49
CA LEU A 351 -42.87 -9.00 25.34
C LEU A 351 -41.89 -10.02 24.74
N LEU A 352 -42.39 -11.03 24.01
CA LEU A 352 -41.53 -12.01 23.34
C LEU A 352 -40.83 -11.38 22.12
N ALA A 353 -41.50 -10.46 21.43
CA ALA A 353 -40.90 -9.69 20.36
C ALA A 353 -39.73 -8.84 20.87
N GLU A 354 -39.92 -8.15 22.01
CA GLU A 354 -38.87 -7.35 22.63
C GLU A 354 -37.69 -8.22 23.12
N ALA A 355 -37.97 -9.35 23.77
CA ALA A 355 -36.92 -10.28 24.20
C ALA A 355 -36.08 -10.80 23.02
N ALA A 356 -36.72 -11.03 21.87
CA ALA A 356 -36.03 -11.42 20.66
C ALA A 356 -35.14 -10.30 20.09
N MET A 357 -35.61 -9.05 20.09
CA MET A 357 -34.81 -7.90 19.66
C MET A 357 -33.58 -7.69 20.55
N ALA A 358 -33.73 -7.85 21.87
CA ALA A 358 -32.61 -7.84 22.81
C ALA A 358 -31.60 -8.97 22.53
N THR A 359 -32.10 -10.19 22.30
CA THR A 359 -31.26 -11.37 22.00
C THR A 359 -30.52 -11.23 20.66
N SER A 360 -31.17 -10.66 19.65
CA SER A 360 -30.54 -10.32 18.36
C SER A 360 -29.35 -9.37 18.54
N SER A 361 -29.53 -8.33 19.35
CA SER A 361 -28.48 -7.36 19.66
C SER A 361 -27.29 -8.02 20.38
N LEU A 362 -27.55 -8.88 21.37
CA LEU A 362 -26.51 -9.65 22.06
C LEU A 362 -25.76 -10.61 21.10
N THR A 363 -26.49 -11.23 20.18
CA THR A 363 -25.91 -12.13 19.17
C THR A 363 -24.94 -11.37 18.26
N VAL A 364 -25.35 -10.21 17.75
CA VAL A 364 -24.54 -9.35 16.88
C VAL A 364 -23.28 -8.86 17.58
N VAL A 365 -23.40 -8.37 18.82
CA VAL A 365 -22.26 -7.91 19.61
C VAL A 365 -21.32 -9.07 19.93
N GLY A 366 -21.85 -10.21 20.39
CA GLY A 366 -21.08 -11.40 20.69
C GLY A 366 -20.32 -11.92 19.46
N ASN A 367 -20.97 -11.94 18.29
CA ASN A 367 -20.33 -12.37 17.05
C ASN A 367 -19.21 -11.42 16.62
N ALA A 368 -19.40 -10.10 16.76
CA ALA A 368 -18.33 -9.13 16.52
C ALA A 368 -17.12 -9.32 17.45
N LEU A 369 -17.35 -9.63 18.72
CA LEU A 369 -16.28 -9.88 19.69
C LEU A 369 -15.42 -11.11 19.36
N ARG A 370 -15.92 -12.07 18.55
CA ARG A 370 -15.12 -13.21 18.07
C ARG A 370 -13.91 -12.77 17.24
N LEU A 371 -13.97 -11.59 16.61
CA LEU A 371 -12.83 -11.02 15.89
C LEU A 371 -11.62 -10.85 16.82
N ARG A 372 -11.80 -10.64 18.13
CA ARG A 372 -10.67 -10.52 19.08
C ARG A 372 -9.76 -11.75 19.10
N GLY A 373 -10.29 -12.93 18.78
CA GLY A 373 -9.54 -14.18 18.70
C GLY A 373 -8.94 -14.47 17.31
N TRP A 374 -9.10 -13.56 16.34
CA TRP A 374 -8.53 -13.71 15.00
C TRP A 374 -7.00 -13.74 15.07
N ARG A 375 -6.41 -14.73 14.40
CA ARG A 375 -4.96 -15.01 14.39
C ARG A 375 -4.36 -14.68 13.04
#